data_AF-A0A1C6FX29-F1
#
_entry.id   AF-A0A1C6FX29-F1
#
_cell.length_a   1.000
_cell.length_b   1.000
_cell.length_c   1.000
_cell.angle_alpha   90.00
_cell.angle_beta   90.00
_cell.angle_gamma   90.00
#
_symmetry.space_group_name_H-M   'P 1'
#
loop_
_entity.id
_entity.type
_entity.pdbx_description
1 polymer ?
#
loop_
_entity_poly.entity_id
_entity_poly.type
_entity_poly.pdbx_seq_one_letter_code
_entity_poly.pdbx_strand_id
1 'polypeptide(L)'
;MNYTVMAYTRRENRELESAMHLAAVLENGSLQPLQNGTGILFAKAEFNEGPLCGTTKILRKPWVFRLKDGAFGVVCLRRNVGGGLEPGKENCVLIFTSPDLLSFREEGLIPAAPEGTAVADVRCQWDGKAGLYRLTWSDGTGYYTSSSPDLTSFTGMEKTGSPEPRALVKLSDGVDGCLISLTQEEYEKVLRRYSPVVQTGCLPVYCKAAPGERVSLPEQVTLTYSDGSLKPMPVKWEPFSRTLPGVYSVAGAVQRETWPFPFLEERADPTVIRYRGRYYYMATDDGNGQTTLKIRGSDTISGLAEAEERVIFTANPEGYMSGCLWAPEPHVVNGRLCVFFAAGNPHWYTVQCHVMVMAGDDPLDAASWQTPQRCRTIEGGVLCPDGITLDMTCFTVGQVPYVVWAQRVMRLEEQEFGNSDLYIASVDPEKPWQLTSAPVCICRPSYGWDRVDTTVDEGPFAVRRGDDLFLTFAGSSVSVLYCVGLLHAKTGSNLLDPESWEELGYPILTSESVPGQLGPGHNSFAKDEFGNDIVAYHAKLPAADGHDPGMTNRHTGLRPVHWDAEGLPRLDMTPERELSPGFQIQAVVEITEAPKE
;
A
#
# COMPACT_ATOMS: atom_id res chain seq x y z
N MET A 1 -11.98 24.45 20.10
CA MET A 1 -11.84 23.40 19.07
C MET A 1 -12.00 22.05 19.73
N ASN A 2 -12.67 21.12 19.06
CA ASN A 2 -12.90 19.76 19.56
C ASN A 2 -11.83 18.82 18.98
N TYR A 3 -10.77 18.53 19.74
CA TYR A 3 -9.71 17.61 19.32
C TYR A 3 -10.08 16.17 19.70
N THR A 4 -11.13 15.65 19.08
CA THR A 4 -11.67 14.34 19.42
C THR A 4 -11.80 13.49 18.16
N VAL A 5 -11.41 12.22 18.29
CA VAL A 5 -11.65 11.20 17.25
C VAL A 5 -12.58 10.12 17.79
N MET A 6 -13.37 9.56 16.88
CA MET A 6 -14.23 8.40 17.12
C MET A 6 -13.52 7.16 16.59
N ALA A 7 -13.33 6.14 17.43
CA ALA A 7 -12.92 4.81 17.00
C ALA A 7 -14.11 3.87 16.99
N TYR A 8 -14.34 3.16 15.88
CA TYR A 8 -15.54 2.35 15.66
C TYR A 8 -15.28 1.13 14.77
N THR A 9 -16.25 0.24 14.67
CA THR A 9 -16.31 -0.85 13.65
C THR A 9 -17.54 -0.63 12.79
N ARG A 10 -17.62 -1.26 11.61
CA ARG A 10 -18.82 -1.24 10.77
C ARG A 10 -19.72 -2.47 11.06
N ARG A 11 -20.98 -2.44 10.59
CA ARG A 11 -22.07 -3.32 11.06
C ARG A 11 -21.91 -4.78 10.64
N GLU A 12 -21.24 -5.06 9.54
CA GLU A 12 -21.03 -6.41 9.03
C GLU A 12 -19.91 -7.14 9.79
N ASN A 13 -20.13 -8.44 10.07
CA ASN A 13 -19.13 -9.32 10.68
C ASN A 13 -18.16 -9.88 9.64
N ARG A 14 -17.68 -9.01 8.75
CA ARG A 14 -16.79 -9.31 7.64
C ARG A 14 -15.43 -8.68 7.86
N GLU A 15 -14.47 -9.13 7.08
CA GLU A 15 -13.05 -8.88 7.19
C GLU A 15 -12.70 -7.39 7.19
N LEU A 16 -13.33 -6.60 6.30
CA LEU A 16 -13.06 -5.17 6.12
C LEU A 16 -13.83 -4.30 7.13
N GLU A 17 -15.08 -4.66 7.39
CA GLU A 17 -15.97 -3.91 8.27
C GLU A 17 -15.62 -4.10 9.76
N SER A 18 -15.18 -5.30 10.13
CA SER A 18 -14.77 -5.65 11.48
C SER A 18 -13.28 -5.44 11.70
N ALA A 19 -12.87 -4.21 11.44
CA ALA A 19 -11.60 -3.60 11.80
C ALA A 19 -11.87 -2.34 12.63
N MET A 20 -10.87 -1.74 13.26
CA MET A 20 -11.05 -0.41 13.84
C MET A 20 -10.91 0.64 12.74
N HIS A 21 -11.91 1.50 12.64
CA HIS A 21 -11.99 2.67 11.79
C HIS A 21 -11.87 3.92 12.65
N LEU A 22 -11.41 5.02 12.06
CA LEU A 22 -11.40 6.34 12.71
C LEU A 22 -12.27 7.34 11.96
N ALA A 23 -12.91 8.22 12.72
CA ALA A 23 -13.56 9.42 12.20
C ALA A 23 -13.18 10.64 13.04
N ALA A 24 -12.90 11.76 12.38
CA ALA A 24 -12.73 13.05 13.03
C ALA A 24 -14.10 13.59 13.48
N VAL A 25 -14.17 14.10 14.71
CA VAL A 25 -15.38 14.79 15.21
C VAL A 25 -15.27 16.27 14.87
N LEU A 26 -16.09 16.74 13.94
CA LEU A 26 -16.10 18.14 13.50
C LEU A 26 -16.74 19.06 14.55
N GLU A 27 -16.55 20.38 14.40
CA GLU A 27 -17.07 21.37 15.36
C GLU A 27 -18.60 21.34 15.50
N ASN A 28 -19.31 20.97 14.43
CA ASN A 28 -20.76 20.79 14.42
C ASN A 28 -21.21 19.42 15.01
N GLY A 29 -20.27 18.60 15.51
CA GLY A 29 -20.51 17.27 16.06
C GLY A 29 -20.75 16.17 15.02
N SER A 30 -20.65 16.48 13.73
CA SER A 30 -20.69 15.46 12.67
C SER A 30 -19.38 14.67 12.60
N LEU A 31 -19.45 13.46 12.06
CA LEU A 31 -18.32 12.56 11.90
C LEU A 31 -17.82 12.61 10.46
N GLN A 32 -16.52 12.84 10.29
CA GLN A 32 -15.84 12.69 9.01
C GLN A 32 -14.99 11.41 9.05
N PRO A 33 -15.34 10.36 8.29
CA PRO A 33 -14.51 9.18 8.17
C PRO A 33 -13.11 9.54 7.70
N LEU A 34 -12.11 8.94 8.34
CA LEU A 34 -10.70 9.04 7.96
C LEU A 34 -10.33 7.81 7.11
N GLN A 35 -9.20 7.88 6.42
CA GLN A 35 -8.67 6.84 5.52
C GLN A 35 -9.72 6.41 4.48
N ASN A 36 -10.48 7.36 3.95
CA ASN A 36 -11.58 7.12 2.99
C ASN A 36 -12.67 6.15 3.52
N GLY A 37 -12.74 5.92 4.84
CA GLY A 37 -13.65 4.94 5.45
C GLY A 37 -13.12 3.51 5.49
N THR A 38 -11.84 3.31 5.19
CA THR A 38 -11.13 2.03 5.29
C THR A 38 -10.60 1.81 6.71
N GLY A 39 -10.56 0.56 7.15
CA GLY A 39 -10.02 0.19 8.46
C GLY A 39 -8.54 0.53 8.59
N ILE A 40 -8.11 0.89 9.80
CA ILE A 40 -6.71 1.25 10.10
C ILE A 40 -6.02 0.31 11.09
N LEU A 41 -6.77 -0.63 11.68
CA LEU A 41 -6.24 -1.62 12.62
C LEU A 41 -7.07 -2.89 12.54
N PHE A 42 -6.41 -3.99 12.21
CA PHE A 42 -7.00 -5.30 12.00
C PHE A 42 -6.43 -6.29 13.02
N ALA A 43 -7.21 -7.32 13.36
CA ALA A 43 -6.68 -8.46 14.11
C ALA A 43 -5.88 -9.35 13.17
N LYS A 44 -4.73 -9.85 13.63
CA LYS A 44 -3.95 -10.83 12.86
C LYS A 44 -4.67 -12.19 12.77
N ALA A 45 -4.51 -12.86 11.63
CA ALA A 45 -4.91 -14.24 11.42
C ALA A 45 -4.16 -15.18 12.38
N GLU A 46 -4.77 -16.32 12.69
CA GLU A 46 -4.14 -17.37 13.48
C GLU A 46 -3.58 -18.45 12.56
N PHE A 47 -2.26 -18.66 12.61
CA PHE A 47 -1.55 -19.61 11.74
C PHE A 47 -1.19 -20.92 12.43
N ASN A 48 -1.32 -21.02 13.76
CA ASN A 48 -0.94 -22.23 14.50
C ASN A 48 -2.07 -23.27 14.60
N GLU A 49 -3.27 -22.93 14.13
CA GLU A 49 -4.44 -23.80 14.15
C GLU A 49 -5.25 -23.66 12.85
N GLY A 50 -5.98 -24.72 12.49
CA GLY A 50 -6.85 -24.72 11.31
C GLY A 50 -6.13 -25.11 10.01
N PRO A 51 -6.56 -24.58 8.85
CA PRO A 51 -6.01 -24.94 7.56
C PRO A 51 -4.59 -24.40 7.35
N LEU A 52 -3.87 -24.90 6.34
CA LEU A 52 -2.50 -24.46 6.00
C LEU A 52 -2.36 -22.93 5.78
N CYS A 53 -3.42 -22.28 5.28
CA CYS A 53 -3.48 -20.83 5.10
C CYS A 53 -3.75 -20.04 6.40
N GLY A 54 -3.98 -20.71 7.53
CA GLY A 54 -4.42 -20.11 8.78
C GLY A 54 -5.89 -19.67 8.76
N THR A 55 -6.37 -19.17 9.89
CA THR A 55 -7.76 -18.74 10.09
C THR A 55 -7.84 -17.22 10.20
N THR A 56 -8.58 -16.58 9.29
CA THR A 56 -8.83 -15.13 9.32
C THR A 56 -9.58 -14.73 10.60
N LYS A 57 -9.12 -13.66 11.25
CA LYS A 57 -9.72 -13.11 12.47
C LYS A 57 -10.22 -11.69 12.22
N ILE A 58 -11.24 -11.29 12.96
CA ILE A 58 -11.82 -9.95 12.92
C ILE A 58 -11.76 -9.29 14.29
N LEU A 59 -11.74 -7.97 14.28
CA LEU A 59 -11.72 -7.11 15.46
C LEU A 59 -13.10 -6.51 15.71
N ARG A 60 -13.60 -6.61 16.96
CA ARG A 60 -14.90 -6.06 17.35
C ARG A 60 -14.80 -5.21 18.60
N LYS A 61 -15.69 -4.21 18.67
CA LYS A 61 -15.90 -3.36 19.85
C LYS A 61 -14.59 -2.72 20.37
N PRO A 62 -13.81 -2.04 19.51
CA PRO A 62 -12.59 -1.36 19.94
C PRO A 62 -12.92 -0.35 21.05
N TRP A 63 -11.97 -0.21 21.97
CA TRP A 63 -11.99 0.81 23.00
C TRP A 63 -10.58 1.39 23.14
N VAL A 64 -10.44 2.66 22.74
CA VAL A 64 -9.18 3.40 22.81
C VAL A 64 -9.09 4.07 24.18
N PHE A 65 -7.93 3.98 24.82
CA PHE A 65 -7.68 4.56 26.14
C PHE A 65 -6.24 5.06 26.28
N ARG A 66 -5.96 5.83 27.32
CA ARG A 66 -4.60 6.30 27.64
C ARG A 66 -3.84 5.28 28.49
N LEU A 67 -2.61 4.99 28.08
CA LEU A 67 -1.62 4.25 28.86
C LEU A 67 -1.07 5.14 29.99
N LYS A 68 -0.38 4.52 30.95
CA LYS A 68 0.17 5.21 32.13
C LYS A 68 1.17 6.31 31.80
N ASP A 69 1.83 6.21 30.65
CA ASP A 69 2.83 7.15 30.12
C ASP A 69 2.21 8.21 29.18
N GLY A 70 0.89 8.15 28.96
CA GLY A 70 0.18 9.05 28.05
C GLY A 70 0.05 8.54 26.62
N ALA A 71 0.70 7.45 26.23
CA ALA A 71 0.48 6.80 24.94
C ALA A 71 -0.93 6.16 24.87
N PHE A 72 -1.24 5.46 23.79
CA PHE A 72 -2.55 4.89 23.53
C PHE A 72 -2.55 3.37 23.68
N GLY A 73 -3.64 2.85 24.24
CA GLY A 73 -3.98 1.44 24.19
C GLY A 73 -5.29 1.25 23.44
N VAL A 74 -5.43 0.11 22.77
CA VAL A 74 -6.70 -0.35 22.21
C VAL A 74 -7.01 -1.72 22.81
N VAL A 75 -8.17 -1.86 23.44
CA VAL A 75 -8.70 -3.16 23.83
C VAL A 75 -9.91 -3.50 22.97
N CYS A 76 -10.00 -4.74 22.51
CA CYS A 76 -11.06 -5.19 21.63
C CYS A 76 -11.32 -6.69 21.77
N LEU A 77 -12.37 -7.16 21.11
CA LEU A 77 -12.70 -8.58 21.01
C LEU A 77 -12.20 -9.13 19.69
N ARG A 78 -11.46 -10.25 19.72
CA ARG A 78 -11.12 -11.02 18.52
C ARG A 78 -12.20 -12.06 18.25
N ARG A 79 -12.63 -12.20 16.99
CA ARG A 79 -13.64 -13.17 16.55
C ARG A 79 -13.22 -13.86 15.27
N ASN A 80 -13.85 -14.98 14.97
CA ASN A 80 -13.83 -15.55 13.62
C ASN A 80 -14.75 -14.71 12.70
N VAL A 81 -14.49 -14.75 11.40
CA VAL A 81 -15.38 -14.18 10.37
C VAL A 81 -16.81 -14.72 10.57
N GLY A 82 -17.81 -13.87 10.37
CA GLY A 82 -19.21 -14.14 10.74
C GLY A 82 -19.55 -13.81 12.21
N GLY A 83 -18.55 -13.49 13.03
CA GLY A 83 -18.73 -13.04 14.42
C GLY A 83 -18.71 -14.17 15.45
N GLY A 84 -18.40 -15.40 15.03
CA GLY A 84 -18.27 -16.56 15.91
C GLY A 84 -17.14 -16.39 16.93
N LEU A 85 -17.34 -16.99 18.11
CA LEU A 85 -16.28 -17.10 19.12
C LEU A 85 -15.13 -17.98 18.60
N GLU A 86 -13.95 -17.73 19.15
CA GLU A 86 -12.77 -18.56 18.95
C GLU A 86 -12.72 -19.57 20.10
N PRO A 87 -12.86 -20.89 19.84
CA PRO A 87 -12.94 -21.89 20.91
C PRO A 87 -11.72 -21.88 21.84
N GLY A 88 -11.96 -21.84 23.15
CA GLY A 88 -10.91 -21.80 24.19
C GLY A 88 -10.28 -20.41 24.37
N LYS A 89 -10.75 -19.41 23.61
CA LYS A 89 -10.24 -18.04 23.60
C LYS A 89 -11.37 -17.01 23.80
N GLU A 90 -12.60 -17.46 24.05
CA GLU A 90 -13.79 -16.62 24.25
C GLU A 90 -13.72 -15.70 25.48
N ASN A 91 -12.89 -16.07 26.46
CA ASN A 91 -12.65 -15.33 27.70
C ASN A 91 -11.53 -14.29 27.58
N CYS A 92 -10.92 -14.17 26.41
CA CYS A 92 -9.78 -13.31 26.18
C CYS A 92 -10.17 -12.01 25.44
N VAL A 93 -9.32 -11.00 25.58
CA VAL A 93 -9.39 -9.71 24.89
C VAL A 93 -8.08 -9.47 24.16
N LEU A 94 -8.16 -8.83 23.00
CA LEU A 94 -7.00 -8.47 22.20
C LEU A 94 -6.56 -7.06 22.60
N ILE A 95 -5.26 -6.88 22.83
CA ILE A 95 -4.67 -5.61 23.26
C ILE A 95 -3.65 -5.14 22.24
N PHE A 96 -3.72 -3.86 21.90
CA PHE A 96 -2.72 -3.14 21.14
C PHE A 96 -2.19 -1.95 21.95
N THR A 97 -0.92 -1.61 21.73
CA THR A 97 -0.33 -0.34 22.15
C THR A 97 0.01 0.51 20.94
N SER A 98 -0.01 1.82 21.12
CA SER A 98 0.30 2.78 20.07
C SER A 98 0.87 4.07 20.68
N PRO A 99 2.01 4.57 20.19
CA PRO A 99 2.54 5.84 20.67
C PRO A 99 1.69 7.04 20.20
N ASP A 100 0.98 6.93 19.07
CA ASP A 100 0.45 8.08 18.33
C ASP A 100 -0.88 7.86 17.58
N LEU A 101 -1.49 6.68 17.69
CA LEU A 101 -2.62 6.20 16.88
C LEU A 101 -2.34 6.08 15.37
N LEU A 102 -1.07 6.11 14.96
CA LEU A 102 -0.63 5.94 13.58
C LEU A 102 0.08 4.60 13.36
N SER A 103 0.76 4.12 14.39
CA SER A 103 1.45 2.83 14.45
C SER A 103 0.90 2.00 15.61
N PHE A 104 0.69 0.71 15.39
CA PHE A 104 0.08 -0.18 16.39
C PHE A 104 0.93 -1.42 16.56
N ARG A 105 1.18 -1.78 17.82
CA ARG A 105 1.81 -3.03 18.21
C ARG A 105 0.77 -3.92 18.87
N GLU A 106 0.58 -5.12 18.33
CA GLU A 106 -0.24 -6.14 18.99
C GLU A 106 0.54 -6.70 20.19
N GLU A 107 -0.04 -6.57 21.39
CA GLU A 107 0.51 -7.17 22.62
C GLU A 107 0.05 -8.63 22.80
N GLY A 108 -1.04 -8.99 22.11
CA GLY A 108 -1.58 -10.34 22.05
C GLY A 108 -2.94 -10.50 22.71
N LEU A 109 -3.38 -11.76 22.77
CA LEU A 109 -4.68 -12.15 23.28
C LEU A 109 -4.56 -12.52 24.77
N ILE A 110 -5.18 -11.73 25.64
CA ILE A 110 -5.00 -11.80 27.09
C ILE A 110 -6.28 -12.29 27.78
N PRO A 111 -6.23 -13.32 28.64
CA PRO A 111 -7.37 -13.74 29.44
C PRO A 111 -7.91 -12.58 30.31
N ALA A 112 -9.17 -12.24 30.11
CA ALA A 112 -9.86 -11.18 30.84
C ALA A 112 -10.90 -11.70 31.84
N ALA A 113 -11.43 -12.90 31.57
CA ALA A 113 -12.49 -13.55 32.32
C ALA A 113 -12.14 -15.03 32.61
N PRO A 114 -12.87 -15.69 33.53
CA PRO A 114 -12.72 -17.12 33.76
C PRO A 114 -12.90 -17.93 32.46
N GLU A 115 -12.19 -19.04 32.35
CA GLU A 115 -12.30 -19.97 31.22
C GLU A 115 -13.76 -20.38 30.96
N GLY A 116 -14.16 -20.46 29.70
CA GLY A 116 -15.55 -20.71 29.28
C GLY A 116 -16.47 -19.47 29.31
N THR A 117 -16.00 -18.31 29.79
CA THR A 117 -16.78 -17.07 29.77
C THR A 117 -16.68 -16.40 28.41
N ALA A 118 -17.79 -16.21 27.71
CA ALA A 118 -17.81 -15.44 26.47
C ALA A 118 -17.85 -13.93 26.75
N VAL A 119 -16.72 -13.24 26.60
CA VAL A 119 -16.66 -11.78 26.80
C VAL A 119 -17.39 -11.07 25.66
N ALA A 120 -18.52 -10.46 25.94
CA ALA A 120 -19.40 -9.80 24.97
C ALA A 120 -19.08 -8.30 24.76
N ASP A 121 -18.42 -7.64 25.71
CA ASP A 121 -18.05 -6.21 25.62
C ASP A 121 -16.82 -5.94 26.51
N VAL A 122 -16.00 -4.94 26.16
CA VAL A 122 -14.76 -4.62 26.88
C VAL A 122 -14.43 -3.13 26.81
N ARG A 123 -13.87 -2.59 27.90
CA ARG A 123 -13.29 -1.26 28.02
C ARG A 123 -12.09 -1.31 28.95
N CYS A 124 -11.11 -0.44 28.76
CA CYS A 124 -9.98 -0.30 29.65
C CYS A 124 -9.72 1.17 29.96
N GLN A 125 -9.14 1.43 31.13
CA GLN A 125 -8.63 2.74 31.51
C GLN A 125 -7.47 2.60 32.50
N TRP A 126 -6.54 3.54 32.48
CA TRP A 126 -5.53 3.68 33.53
C TRP A 126 -6.12 4.38 34.76
N ASP A 127 -6.08 3.73 35.92
CA ASP A 127 -6.39 4.34 37.21
C ASP A 127 -5.11 4.82 37.88
N GLY A 128 -4.79 6.10 37.69
CA GLY A 128 -3.58 6.71 38.25
C GLY A 128 -3.53 6.77 39.79
N LYS A 129 -4.67 6.63 40.49
CA LYS A 129 -4.68 6.56 41.96
C LYS A 129 -4.32 5.16 42.45
N ALA A 130 -4.84 4.14 41.77
CA ALA A 130 -4.54 2.74 42.10
C ALA A 130 -3.19 2.28 41.54
N GLY A 131 -2.65 2.96 40.52
CA GLY A 131 -1.47 2.51 39.79
C GLY A 131 -1.73 1.24 38.98
N LEU A 132 -2.97 1.06 38.51
CA LEU A 132 -3.43 -0.15 37.82
C LEU A 132 -4.29 0.22 36.61
N TYR A 133 -4.21 -0.58 35.56
CA TYR A 133 -5.21 -0.62 34.50
C TYR A 133 -6.46 -1.32 35.02
N ARG A 134 -7.63 -0.72 34.79
CA ARG A 134 -8.92 -1.33 35.08
C ARG A 134 -9.59 -1.74 33.77
N LEU A 135 -9.88 -3.02 33.65
CA LEU A 135 -10.62 -3.61 32.55
C LEU A 135 -12.05 -3.85 32.99
N THR A 136 -13.01 -3.20 32.34
CA THR A 136 -14.43 -3.49 32.53
C THR A 136 -14.93 -4.31 31.36
N TRP A 137 -15.45 -5.50 31.63
CA TRP A 137 -15.95 -6.42 30.62
C TRP A 137 -17.34 -6.94 30.98
N SER A 138 -18.03 -7.49 29.98
CA SER A 138 -19.38 -8.06 30.14
C SER A 138 -19.46 -9.46 29.56
N ASP A 139 -20.22 -10.34 30.20
CA ASP A 139 -20.62 -11.66 29.66
C ASP A 139 -21.99 -11.60 28.93
N GLY A 140 -22.56 -10.41 28.77
CA GLY A 140 -23.91 -10.19 28.24
C GLY A 140 -25.03 -10.20 29.29
N THR A 141 -24.75 -10.62 30.52
CA THR A 141 -25.71 -10.64 31.65
C THR A 141 -25.40 -9.59 32.72
N GLY A 142 -24.13 -9.22 32.85
CA GLY A 142 -23.66 -8.21 33.79
C GLY A 142 -22.31 -7.63 33.41
N TYR A 143 -21.79 -6.75 34.26
CA TYR A 143 -20.46 -6.15 34.11
C TYR A 143 -19.57 -6.53 35.27
N TYR A 144 -18.30 -6.73 34.95
CA TYR A 144 -17.25 -7.09 35.90
C TYR A 144 -16.04 -6.20 35.65
N THR A 145 -15.29 -5.92 36.71
CA THR A 145 -14.00 -5.23 36.61
C THR A 145 -12.89 -6.18 37.03
N SER A 146 -11.81 -6.18 36.27
CA SER A 146 -10.53 -6.77 36.61
C SER A 146 -9.41 -5.74 36.49
N SER A 147 -8.27 -6.00 37.11
CA SER A 147 -7.15 -5.05 37.15
C SER A 147 -5.83 -5.67 36.73
N SER A 148 -4.96 -4.87 36.13
CA SER A 148 -3.62 -5.28 35.69
C SER A 148 -2.60 -4.17 35.94
N PRO A 149 -1.37 -4.48 36.38
CA PRO A 149 -0.30 -3.47 36.46
C PRO A 149 0.31 -3.14 35.08
N ASP A 150 0.21 -4.04 34.10
CA ASP A 150 1.01 -4.01 32.87
C ASP A 150 0.29 -4.50 31.61
N LEU A 151 -1.01 -4.81 31.69
CA LEU A 151 -1.85 -5.35 30.61
C LEU A 151 -1.51 -6.78 30.16
N THR A 152 -0.57 -7.46 30.82
CA THR A 152 -0.18 -8.85 30.44
C THR A 152 -1.06 -9.91 31.10
N SER A 153 -1.69 -9.57 32.22
CA SER A 153 -2.62 -10.44 32.93
C SER A 153 -3.59 -9.61 33.77
N PHE A 154 -4.84 -10.05 33.87
CA PHE A 154 -5.87 -9.39 34.69
C PHE A 154 -6.25 -10.24 35.89
N THR A 155 -6.36 -9.59 37.05
CA THR A 155 -6.68 -10.22 38.34
C THR A 155 -7.75 -9.44 39.08
N GLY A 156 -8.35 -10.07 40.10
CA GLY A 156 -9.39 -9.46 40.93
C GLY A 156 -10.67 -9.21 40.14
N MET A 157 -11.56 -10.20 40.07
CA MET A 157 -12.84 -10.09 39.36
C MET A 157 -13.93 -9.65 40.33
N GLU A 158 -14.46 -8.45 40.12
CA GLU A 158 -15.53 -7.88 40.93
C GLU A 158 -16.72 -7.47 40.07
N LYS A 159 -17.93 -7.89 40.46
CA LYS A 159 -19.15 -7.43 39.80
C LYS A 159 -19.31 -5.93 39.99
N THR A 160 -19.63 -5.21 38.92
CA THR A 160 -19.75 -3.76 38.91
C THR A 160 -21.06 -3.31 38.25
N GLY A 161 -21.37 -2.02 38.36
CA GLY A 161 -22.46 -1.39 37.63
C GLY A 161 -22.14 -1.22 36.14
N SER A 162 -23.12 -0.74 35.37
CA SER A 162 -22.91 -0.44 33.96
C SER A 162 -21.81 0.62 33.77
N PRO A 163 -20.85 0.39 32.85
CA PRO A 163 -19.83 1.37 32.54
C PRO A 163 -20.40 2.52 31.70
N GLU A 164 -19.54 3.46 31.32
CA GLU A 164 -19.85 4.47 30.33
C GLU A 164 -20.40 3.82 29.04
N PRO A 165 -21.53 4.32 28.50
CA PRO A 165 -22.08 3.81 27.26
C PRO A 165 -21.09 4.04 26.11
N ARG A 166 -21.14 3.16 25.11
CA ARG A 166 -20.42 3.41 23.85
C ARG A 166 -20.99 4.66 23.18
N ALA A 167 -20.13 5.41 22.51
CA ALA A 167 -20.55 6.61 21.82
C ALA A 167 -21.30 6.25 20.54
N LEU A 168 -22.47 6.89 20.32
CA LEU A 168 -23.30 6.66 19.15
C LEU A 168 -22.56 7.08 17.87
N VAL A 169 -22.40 6.15 16.93
CA VAL A 169 -21.78 6.44 15.63
C VAL A 169 -22.88 6.79 14.64
N LYS A 170 -22.94 8.08 14.25
CA LYS A 170 -23.92 8.60 13.28
C LYS A 170 -23.46 8.44 11.82
N LEU A 171 -22.88 7.29 11.50
CA LEU A 171 -22.54 6.85 10.14
C LEU A 171 -23.49 5.68 9.78
N SER A 172 -23.91 5.57 8.52
CA SER A 172 -25.00 4.67 8.09
C SER A 172 -24.78 3.20 8.47
N ASP A 173 -23.53 2.76 8.46
CA ASP A 173 -23.09 1.40 8.74
C ASP A 173 -22.16 1.30 9.96
N GLY A 174 -22.00 2.38 10.71
CA GLY A 174 -21.21 2.40 11.93
C GLY A 174 -21.87 1.63 13.07
N VAL A 175 -21.04 0.97 13.89
CA VAL A 175 -21.41 0.39 15.18
C VAL A 175 -20.85 1.30 16.28
N ASP A 176 -21.64 1.49 17.34
CA ASP A 176 -21.26 2.32 18.48
C ASP A 176 -19.84 2.02 18.97
N GLY A 177 -19.08 3.10 19.13
CA GLY A 177 -17.64 3.06 19.30
C GLY A 177 -17.20 3.70 20.61
N CYS A 178 -16.05 4.36 20.56
CA CYS A 178 -15.55 5.18 21.66
C CYS A 178 -15.01 6.51 21.15
N LEU A 179 -15.17 7.55 21.95
CA LEU A 179 -14.56 8.85 21.72
C LEU A 179 -13.27 8.92 22.54
N ILE A 180 -12.21 9.45 21.94
CA ILE A 180 -10.97 9.75 22.65
C ILE A 180 -10.56 11.19 22.36
N SER A 181 -10.33 11.95 23.44
CA SER A 181 -9.79 13.30 23.35
C SER A 181 -8.28 13.26 23.17
N LEU A 182 -7.81 14.07 22.24
CA LEU A 182 -6.42 14.23 21.85
C LEU A 182 -5.92 15.62 22.24
N THR A 183 -4.61 15.76 22.37
CA THR A 183 -3.97 17.08 22.27
C THR A 183 -4.12 17.60 20.84
N GLN A 184 -3.92 18.90 20.65
CA GLN A 184 -3.94 19.49 19.31
C GLN A 184 -2.90 18.83 18.39
N GLU A 185 -1.67 18.61 18.89
CA GLU A 185 -0.59 18.01 18.10
C GLU A 185 -0.92 16.58 17.67
N GLU A 186 -1.45 15.75 18.56
CA GLU A 186 -1.87 14.38 18.24
C GLU A 186 -3.01 14.37 17.23
N TYR A 187 -4.00 15.24 17.40
CA TYR A 187 -5.12 15.35 16.46
C TYR A 187 -4.65 15.75 15.07
N GLU A 188 -3.76 16.73 14.97
CA GLU A 188 -3.15 17.13 13.70
C GLU A 188 -2.36 15.99 13.06
N LYS A 189 -1.58 15.21 13.82
CA LYS A 189 -0.86 14.03 13.31
C LYS A 189 -1.81 12.99 12.71
N VAL A 190 -2.89 12.66 13.43
CA VAL A 190 -3.94 11.74 12.94
C VAL A 190 -4.57 12.25 11.64
N LEU A 191 -4.89 13.55 11.56
CA LEU A 191 -5.46 14.12 10.34
C LEU A 191 -4.47 14.13 9.18
N ARG A 192 -3.19 14.47 9.40
CA ARG A 192 -2.15 14.44 8.36
C ARG A 192 -1.97 13.03 7.79
N ARG A 193 -2.02 11.99 8.64
CA ARG A 193 -1.90 10.60 8.21
C ARG A 193 -3.12 10.11 7.42
N TYR A 194 -4.33 10.37 7.91
CA TYR A 194 -5.51 9.66 7.39
C TYR A 194 -6.47 10.53 6.57
N SER A 195 -6.21 11.82 6.42
CA SER A 195 -7.01 12.67 5.52
C SER A 195 -6.43 12.65 4.10
N PRO A 196 -7.26 12.84 3.06
CA PRO A 196 -6.76 13.06 1.71
C PRO A 196 -5.78 14.23 1.65
N VAL A 197 -4.61 14.00 1.06
CA VAL A 197 -3.59 15.03 0.87
C VAL A 197 -3.97 15.91 -0.31
N VAL A 198 -3.98 17.23 -0.10
CA VAL A 198 -4.29 18.22 -1.13
C VAL A 198 -3.25 19.34 -1.14
N GLN A 199 -2.97 19.88 -2.32
CA GLN A 199 -2.08 21.02 -2.48
C GLN A 199 -2.69 22.27 -1.82
N THR A 200 -1.89 22.97 -1.02
CA THR A 200 -2.32 24.15 -0.25
C THR A 200 -1.63 25.42 -0.71
N GLY A 201 -0.50 25.32 -1.41
CA GLY A 201 0.25 26.49 -1.84
C GLY A 201 1.57 26.15 -2.53
N CYS A 202 2.42 27.16 -2.63
CA CYS A 202 3.78 27.06 -3.15
C CYS A 202 4.66 28.00 -2.31
N LEU A 203 5.86 27.55 -1.95
CA LEU A 203 6.81 28.40 -1.25
C LEU A 203 7.16 29.62 -2.11
N PRO A 204 7.32 30.82 -1.52
CA PRO A 204 7.62 32.01 -2.28
C PRO A 204 8.90 31.88 -3.13
N VAL A 205 8.82 32.30 -4.38
CA VAL A 205 9.97 32.35 -5.28
C VAL A 205 10.45 33.79 -5.40
N TYR A 206 11.64 34.07 -4.87
CA TYR A 206 12.26 35.40 -4.92
C TYR A 206 13.58 35.33 -5.69
N CYS A 207 13.71 36.17 -6.72
CA CYS A 207 14.93 36.29 -7.52
C CYS A 207 15.45 37.73 -7.45
N LYS A 208 16.77 37.89 -7.34
CA LYS A 208 17.45 39.20 -7.35
C LYS A 208 18.44 39.30 -8.50
N ALA A 209 18.56 40.49 -9.09
CA ALA A 209 19.58 40.78 -10.10
C ALA A 209 19.99 42.26 -10.07
N ALA A 210 21.19 42.56 -10.56
CA ALA A 210 21.60 43.94 -10.76
C ALA A 210 21.02 44.52 -12.07
N PRO A 211 20.93 45.86 -12.20
CA PRO A 211 20.47 46.48 -13.45
C PRO A 211 21.36 46.10 -14.63
N GLY A 212 20.75 45.72 -15.75
CA GLY A 212 21.46 45.26 -16.94
C GLY A 212 21.79 43.76 -16.96
N GLU A 213 21.61 43.04 -15.85
CA GLU A 213 21.85 41.60 -15.79
C GLU A 213 20.62 40.78 -16.20
N ARG A 214 20.86 39.58 -16.71
CA ARG A 214 19.80 38.60 -16.98
C ARG A 214 19.39 37.92 -15.69
N VAL A 215 18.08 37.89 -15.42
CA VAL A 215 17.53 37.18 -14.26
C VAL A 215 17.51 35.67 -14.51
N SER A 216 18.03 34.90 -13.55
CA SER A 216 17.95 33.44 -13.53
C SER A 216 16.76 33.02 -12.66
N LEU A 217 15.73 32.47 -13.30
CA LEU A 217 14.59 31.87 -12.61
C LEU A 217 14.90 30.40 -12.29
N PRO A 218 14.38 29.84 -11.18
CA PRO A 218 14.68 28.45 -10.80
C PRO A 218 13.99 27.46 -11.73
N GLU A 219 14.60 26.30 -11.96
CA GLU A 219 14.01 25.24 -12.80
C GLU A 219 12.88 24.47 -12.10
N GLN A 220 12.76 24.61 -10.78
CA GLN A 220 11.73 23.98 -9.95
C GLN A 220 11.14 24.97 -8.96
N VAL A 221 9.90 24.70 -8.54
CA VAL A 221 9.27 25.32 -7.37
C VAL A 221 8.91 24.26 -6.34
N THR A 222 8.69 24.67 -5.09
CA THR A 222 8.27 23.76 -4.02
C THR A 222 6.80 23.97 -3.69
N LEU A 223 5.97 23.00 -4.01
CA LEU A 223 4.55 22.98 -3.62
C LEU A 223 4.42 22.56 -2.14
N THR A 224 3.41 23.11 -1.47
CA THR A 224 3.05 22.78 -0.08
C THR A 224 1.72 22.03 -0.05
N TYR A 225 1.56 21.11 0.90
CA TYR A 225 0.37 20.24 1.00
C TYR A 225 -0.26 20.26 2.40
N SER A 226 -1.50 19.77 2.49
CA SER A 226 -2.32 19.78 3.70
C SER A 226 -1.78 18.92 4.84
N ASP A 227 -0.97 17.93 4.52
CA ASP A 227 -0.26 17.08 5.48
C ASP A 227 1.05 17.72 6.00
N GLY A 228 1.44 18.88 5.45
CA GLY A 228 2.70 19.57 5.74
C GLY A 228 3.87 19.14 4.87
N SER A 229 3.67 18.20 3.93
CA SER A 229 4.72 17.78 3.00
C SER A 229 5.05 18.87 1.99
N LEU A 230 6.27 18.76 1.44
CA LEU A 230 6.81 19.64 0.40
C LEU A 230 7.17 18.81 -0.82
N LYS A 231 6.73 19.24 -2.01
CA LYS A 231 7.05 18.56 -3.27
C LYS A 231 7.74 19.53 -4.23
N PRO A 232 9.04 19.34 -4.52
CA PRO A 232 9.69 20.00 -5.64
C PRO A 232 9.04 19.56 -6.96
N MET A 233 8.68 20.52 -7.81
CA MET A 233 8.08 20.27 -9.11
C MET A 233 8.78 21.14 -10.17
N PRO A 234 9.12 20.60 -11.35
CA PRO A 234 9.62 21.37 -12.47
C PRO A 234 8.64 22.48 -12.87
N VAL A 235 9.16 23.64 -13.26
CA VAL A 235 8.35 24.81 -13.61
C VAL A 235 8.80 25.39 -14.94
N LYS A 236 7.82 25.72 -15.78
CA LYS A 236 8.02 26.51 -16.99
C LYS A 236 7.56 27.94 -16.75
N TRP A 237 8.52 28.87 -16.73
CA TRP A 237 8.25 30.30 -16.58
C TRP A 237 7.83 30.96 -17.89
N GLU A 238 7.01 32.00 -17.80
CA GLU A 238 6.79 32.91 -18.91
C GLU A 238 8.09 33.64 -19.30
N PRO A 239 8.27 34.01 -20.58
CA PRO A 239 9.44 34.76 -21.00
C PRO A 239 9.63 36.07 -20.21
N PHE A 240 10.80 36.22 -19.58
CA PHE A 240 11.16 37.41 -18.81
C PHE A 240 12.49 38.01 -19.28
N SER A 241 12.50 39.31 -19.56
CA SER A 241 13.67 40.02 -20.13
C SER A 241 13.88 41.42 -19.57
N ARG A 242 13.19 41.80 -18.50
CA ARG A 242 13.36 43.13 -17.89
C ARG A 242 14.72 43.18 -17.18
N THR A 243 15.40 44.31 -17.33
CA THR A 243 16.73 44.57 -16.75
C THR A 243 16.83 45.92 -16.03
N LEU A 244 15.76 46.71 -16.06
CA LEU A 244 15.69 48.00 -15.36
C LEU A 244 15.31 47.81 -13.89
N PRO A 245 15.75 48.69 -12.98
CA PRO A 245 15.37 48.64 -11.58
C PRO A 245 13.85 48.57 -11.39
N GLY A 246 13.39 47.71 -10.48
CA GLY A 246 11.97 47.51 -10.19
C GLY A 246 11.68 46.15 -9.57
N VAL A 247 10.43 45.98 -9.12
CA VAL A 247 9.89 44.70 -8.67
C VAL A 247 8.91 44.20 -9.73
N TYR A 248 9.16 43.01 -10.25
CA TYR A 248 8.36 42.38 -11.29
C TYR A 248 7.77 41.06 -10.78
N SER A 249 6.64 40.65 -11.34
CA SER A 249 6.09 39.31 -11.17
C SER A 249 6.24 38.54 -12.48
N VAL A 250 6.67 37.28 -12.40
CA VAL A 250 6.77 36.36 -13.53
C VAL A 250 5.90 35.15 -13.24
N ALA A 251 4.92 34.89 -14.09
CA ALA A 251 4.08 33.71 -13.95
C ALA A 251 4.81 32.45 -14.41
N GLY A 252 4.49 31.32 -13.76
CA GLY A 252 4.98 30.00 -14.12
C GLY A 252 3.87 28.96 -14.06
N ALA A 253 4.12 27.83 -14.72
CA ALA A 253 3.27 26.64 -14.67
C ALA A 253 4.12 25.42 -14.31
N VAL A 254 3.67 24.60 -13.35
CA VAL A 254 4.33 23.32 -13.07
C VAL A 254 4.26 22.42 -14.29
N GLN A 255 5.32 21.65 -14.52
CA GLN A 255 5.36 20.65 -15.58
C GLN A 255 5.07 19.29 -14.97
N ARG A 256 3.95 18.71 -15.40
CA ARG A 256 3.48 17.37 -15.04
C ARG A 256 2.62 16.85 -16.17
N GLU A 257 2.51 15.53 -16.25
CA GLU A 257 1.54 14.86 -17.09
C GLU A 257 0.32 14.42 -16.26
N THR A 258 -0.80 14.24 -16.94
CA THR A 258 -2.02 13.68 -16.34
C THR A 258 -2.66 12.74 -17.33
N TRP A 259 -3.12 11.58 -16.87
CA TRP A 259 -3.69 10.55 -17.73
C TRP A 259 -5.12 10.23 -17.31
N PRO A 260 -6.03 10.02 -18.28
CA PRO A 260 -7.35 9.49 -17.96
C PRO A 260 -7.24 8.04 -17.47
N PHE A 261 -8.23 7.62 -16.69
CA PHE A 261 -8.47 6.21 -16.42
C PHE A 261 -9.66 5.73 -17.27
N PRO A 262 -9.54 4.62 -18.03
CA PRO A 262 -8.33 3.81 -18.20
C PRO A 262 -7.28 4.48 -19.10
N PHE A 263 -6.00 4.24 -18.82
CA PHE A 263 -4.89 4.59 -19.71
C PHE A 263 -4.76 3.59 -20.85
N LEU A 264 -4.85 2.29 -20.53
CA LEU A 264 -4.92 1.19 -21.49
C LEU A 264 -5.97 0.18 -21.01
N GLU A 265 -6.90 -0.18 -21.89
CA GLU A 265 -7.97 -1.13 -21.58
C GLU A 265 -7.49 -2.59 -21.61
N GLU A 266 -8.07 -3.45 -20.76
CA GLU A 266 -7.80 -4.90 -20.73
C GLU A 266 -6.31 -5.24 -20.63
N ARG A 267 -5.60 -4.46 -19.82
CA ARG A 267 -4.20 -4.67 -19.47
C ARG A 267 -4.08 -4.67 -17.96
N ALA A 268 -3.77 -5.84 -17.41
CA ALA A 268 -3.50 -6.05 -16.00
C ALA A 268 -2.00 -6.02 -15.72
N ASP A 269 -1.64 -5.90 -14.45
CA ASP A 269 -0.25 -6.02 -13.97
C ASP A 269 0.76 -5.11 -14.72
N PRO A 270 0.49 -3.80 -14.83
CA PRO A 270 1.24 -2.92 -15.72
C PRO A 270 2.61 -2.55 -15.15
N THR A 271 3.63 -2.62 -16.01
CA THR A 271 4.97 -2.11 -15.73
C THR A 271 5.43 -1.12 -16.80
N VAL A 272 5.98 0.01 -16.34
CA VAL A 272 6.63 1.02 -17.19
C VAL A 272 8.09 1.14 -16.79
N ILE A 273 9.01 1.05 -17.75
CA ILE A 273 10.44 1.30 -17.52
C ILE A 273 10.99 2.31 -18.54
N ARG A 274 11.92 3.16 -18.08
CA ARG A 274 12.74 3.97 -18.99
C ARG A 274 14.06 3.25 -19.26
N TYR A 275 14.30 2.88 -20.51
CA TYR A 275 15.51 2.17 -20.95
C TYR A 275 16.11 2.85 -22.19
N ARG A 276 17.43 3.13 -22.17
CA ARG A 276 18.16 3.80 -23.27
C ARG A 276 17.46 5.07 -23.80
N GLY A 277 16.86 5.85 -22.89
CA GLY A 277 16.22 7.13 -23.21
C GLY A 277 14.76 7.08 -23.63
N ARG A 278 14.18 5.89 -23.81
CA ARG A 278 12.77 5.69 -24.21
C ARG A 278 11.99 4.95 -23.12
N TYR A 279 10.66 5.03 -23.17
CA TYR A 279 9.75 4.31 -22.31
C TYR A 279 9.30 3.00 -22.94
N TYR A 280 9.21 1.96 -22.14
CA TYR A 280 8.66 0.67 -22.50
C TYR A 280 7.59 0.24 -21.52
N TYR A 281 6.52 -0.34 -22.05
CA TYR A 281 5.38 -0.80 -21.27
C TYR A 281 5.09 -2.26 -21.56
N MET A 282 4.82 -3.01 -20.50
CA MET A 282 4.38 -4.40 -20.54
C MET A 282 3.26 -4.61 -19.52
N ALA A 283 2.40 -5.59 -19.78
CA ALA A 283 1.25 -5.92 -18.96
C ALA A 283 0.76 -7.33 -19.30
N THR A 284 0.01 -7.95 -18.40
CA THR A 284 -0.79 -9.14 -18.69
C THR A 284 -1.91 -8.76 -19.67
N ASP A 285 -2.04 -9.54 -20.74
CA ASP A 285 -3.10 -9.38 -21.74
C ASP A 285 -4.41 -10.01 -21.23
N ASP A 286 -5.13 -9.24 -20.40
CA ASP A 286 -6.35 -9.68 -19.72
C ASP A 286 -7.50 -9.96 -20.71
N GLY A 287 -7.46 -9.34 -21.90
CA GLY A 287 -8.50 -9.47 -22.93
C GLY A 287 -8.28 -10.60 -23.93
N ASN A 288 -7.03 -11.09 -24.12
CA ASN A 288 -6.72 -12.03 -25.21
C ASN A 288 -6.02 -13.32 -24.74
N GLY A 289 -6.49 -13.88 -23.62
CA GLY A 289 -6.21 -15.26 -23.22
C GLY A 289 -4.80 -15.53 -22.67
N GLN A 290 -3.99 -14.49 -22.43
CA GLN A 290 -2.73 -14.58 -21.66
C GLN A 290 -1.73 -15.59 -22.26
N THR A 291 -1.61 -15.61 -23.59
CA THR A 291 -0.74 -16.52 -24.37
C THR A 291 0.43 -15.82 -25.08
N THR A 292 0.58 -14.51 -24.92
CA THR A 292 1.69 -13.75 -25.49
C THR A 292 2.26 -12.76 -24.48
N LEU A 293 3.57 -12.53 -24.54
CA LEU A 293 4.21 -11.38 -23.90
C LEU A 293 4.36 -10.28 -24.93
N LYS A 294 3.88 -9.09 -24.56
CA LYS A 294 3.82 -7.95 -25.46
C LYS A 294 4.48 -6.73 -24.85
N ILE A 295 5.06 -5.90 -25.70
CA ILE A 295 5.77 -4.69 -25.32
C ILE A 295 5.36 -3.53 -26.22
N ARG A 296 5.19 -2.34 -25.63
CA ARG A 296 5.03 -1.06 -26.32
C ARG A 296 6.25 -0.20 -26.06
N GLY A 297 6.62 0.64 -27.02
CA GLY A 297 7.76 1.56 -26.89
C GLY A 297 7.43 2.96 -27.39
N SER A 298 7.80 3.98 -26.62
CA SER A 298 7.58 5.39 -26.98
C SER A 298 8.62 6.31 -26.34
N ASP A 299 8.77 7.52 -26.86
CA ASP A 299 9.66 8.53 -26.28
C ASP A 299 9.03 9.22 -25.06
N THR A 300 7.71 9.11 -24.92
CA THR A 300 6.95 9.61 -23.77
C THR A 300 5.97 8.56 -23.25
N ILE A 301 5.59 8.65 -21.97
CA ILE A 301 4.58 7.84 -21.30
C ILE A 301 3.25 7.98 -22.03
N SER A 302 2.80 9.21 -22.28
CA SER A 302 1.54 9.46 -22.99
C SER A 302 1.51 8.83 -24.39
N GLY A 303 2.67 8.74 -25.06
CA GLY A 303 2.78 8.07 -26.34
C GLY A 303 2.66 6.54 -26.28
N LEU A 304 2.77 5.91 -25.11
CA LEU A 304 2.58 4.45 -24.97
C LEU A 304 1.13 4.02 -25.23
N ALA A 305 0.15 4.90 -24.99
CA ALA A 305 -1.26 4.62 -25.25
C ALA A 305 -1.51 4.29 -26.73
N GLU A 306 -0.84 5.02 -27.62
CA GLU A 306 -0.98 4.91 -29.08
C GLU A 306 0.10 4.02 -29.73
N ALA A 307 1.14 3.64 -28.98
CA ALA A 307 2.25 2.85 -29.51
C ALA A 307 1.79 1.45 -29.92
N GLU A 308 2.32 0.96 -31.04
CA GLU A 308 2.07 -0.40 -31.51
C GLU A 308 2.54 -1.43 -30.46
N GLU A 309 1.67 -2.41 -30.22
CA GLU A 309 1.96 -3.50 -29.31
C GLU A 309 2.68 -4.63 -30.06
N ARG A 310 3.91 -4.92 -29.66
CA ARG A 310 4.80 -5.90 -30.31
C ARG A 310 4.88 -7.17 -29.48
N VAL A 311 4.65 -8.32 -30.11
CA VAL A 311 4.81 -9.63 -29.45
C VAL A 311 6.29 -10.00 -29.42
N ILE A 312 6.83 -10.24 -28.23
CA ILE A 312 8.22 -10.68 -28.04
C ILE A 312 8.34 -12.16 -27.63
N PHE A 313 7.23 -12.76 -27.18
CA PHE A 313 7.16 -14.18 -26.89
C PHE A 313 5.73 -14.69 -27.04
N THR A 314 5.59 -15.91 -27.55
CA THR A 314 4.31 -16.61 -27.68
C THR A 314 4.39 -17.93 -26.93
N ALA A 315 3.36 -18.25 -26.16
CA ALA A 315 3.25 -19.51 -25.45
C ALA A 315 3.35 -20.71 -26.40
N ASN A 316 3.84 -21.83 -25.89
CA ASN A 316 3.85 -23.07 -26.65
C ASN A 316 2.41 -23.54 -26.91
N PRO A 317 2.14 -24.25 -28.02
CA PRO A 317 0.79 -24.74 -28.31
C PRO A 317 0.23 -25.69 -27.23
N GLU A 318 1.10 -26.41 -26.53
CA GLU A 318 0.75 -27.35 -25.46
C GLU A 318 1.92 -27.58 -24.50
N GLY A 319 1.63 -28.13 -23.32
CA GLY A 319 2.65 -28.54 -22.35
C GLY A 319 3.34 -27.37 -21.64
N TYR A 320 4.68 -27.42 -21.57
CA TYR A 320 5.46 -26.44 -20.82
C TYR A 320 5.28 -25.01 -21.34
N MET A 321 4.92 -24.06 -20.48
CA MET A 321 4.69 -22.64 -20.86
C MET A 321 3.67 -22.48 -22.00
N SER A 322 2.54 -23.19 -21.90
CA SER A 322 1.47 -23.14 -22.91
C SER A 322 0.32 -22.18 -22.56
N GLY A 323 0.42 -21.47 -21.44
CA GLY A 323 -0.56 -20.46 -21.05
C GLY A 323 -0.19 -19.78 -19.74
N CYS A 324 -1.10 -18.95 -19.23
CA CYS A 324 -0.89 -18.15 -18.01
C CYS A 324 0.40 -17.32 -18.07
N LEU A 325 0.66 -16.65 -19.21
CA LEU A 325 1.75 -15.69 -19.30
C LEU A 325 1.35 -14.41 -18.56
N TRP A 326 1.81 -14.28 -17.33
CA TRP A 326 1.36 -13.27 -16.38
C TRP A 326 2.48 -12.34 -15.92
N ALA A 327 2.09 -11.10 -15.62
CA ALA A 327 2.86 -10.06 -14.95
C ALA A 327 4.28 -9.88 -15.50
N PRO A 328 4.46 -9.55 -16.79
CA PRO A 328 5.78 -9.28 -17.33
C PRO A 328 6.35 -7.96 -16.79
N GLU A 329 7.43 -8.06 -16.02
CA GLU A 329 8.15 -6.93 -15.46
C GLU A 329 9.55 -6.76 -16.10
N PRO A 330 9.75 -5.71 -16.92
CA PRO A 330 11.06 -5.37 -17.42
C PRO A 330 11.92 -4.67 -16.35
N HIS A 331 13.11 -5.21 -16.09
CA HIS A 331 14.11 -4.68 -15.15
C HIS A 331 15.49 -4.65 -15.79
N VAL A 332 16.38 -3.76 -15.32
CA VAL A 332 17.79 -3.76 -15.75
C VAL A 332 18.63 -4.50 -14.72
N VAL A 333 19.17 -5.66 -15.09
CA VAL A 333 20.08 -6.45 -14.27
C VAL A 333 21.43 -6.51 -14.96
N ASN A 334 22.47 -6.01 -14.26
CA ASN A 334 23.84 -5.98 -14.78
C ASN A 334 23.93 -5.32 -16.18
N GLY A 335 23.24 -4.18 -16.36
CA GLY A 335 23.20 -3.42 -17.60
C GLY A 335 22.35 -4.02 -18.74
N ARG A 336 21.78 -5.22 -18.55
CA ARG A 336 20.95 -5.91 -19.54
C ARG A 336 19.48 -5.76 -19.17
N LEU A 337 18.63 -5.55 -20.17
CA LEU A 337 17.19 -5.57 -19.96
C LEU A 337 16.74 -7.03 -19.80
N CYS A 338 16.00 -7.31 -18.74
CA CYS A 338 15.45 -8.62 -18.41
C CYS A 338 13.95 -8.48 -18.21
N VAL A 339 13.15 -9.46 -18.63
CA VAL A 339 11.72 -9.54 -18.34
C VAL A 339 11.49 -10.70 -17.40
N PHE A 340 10.99 -10.42 -16.20
CA PHE A 340 10.52 -11.39 -15.24
C PHE A 340 9.03 -11.61 -15.45
N PHE A 341 8.53 -12.84 -15.41
CA PHE A 341 7.13 -13.15 -15.64
C PHE A 341 6.78 -14.55 -15.11
N ALA A 342 5.50 -14.87 -15.01
CA ALA A 342 5.04 -16.24 -14.70
C ALA A 342 4.49 -16.94 -15.95
N ALA A 343 4.62 -18.26 -16.00
CA ALA A 343 4.08 -19.10 -17.07
C ALA A 343 3.65 -20.47 -16.54
N GLY A 344 2.53 -21.01 -17.05
CA GLY A 344 1.94 -22.30 -16.66
C GLY A 344 1.77 -23.30 -17.81
N ASN A 345 1.19 -24.47 -17.49
CA ASN A 345 1.08 -25.65 -18.36
C ASN A 345 -0.36 -26.20 -18.50
N PRO A 346 -1.29 -25.54 -19.22
CA PRO A 346 -1.53 -24.10 -19.24
C PRO A 346 -2.29 -23.62 -17.99
N HIS A 347 -2.52 -24.49 -17.00
CA HIS A 347 -3.37 -24.19 -15.84
C HIS A 347 -2.67 -23.29 -14.82
N TRP A 348 -3.44 -22.39 -14.19
CA TRP A 348 -2.92 -21.43 -13.20
C TRP A 348 -2.19 -22.09 -12.02
N TYR A 349 -2.67 -23.24 -11.55
CA TYR A 349 -2.05 -23.96 -10.42
C TYR A 349 -0.70 -24.62 -10.77
N THR A 350 -0.17 -24.35 -11.97
CA THR A 350 1.14 -24.83 -12.43
C THR A 350 2.12 -23.68 -12.73
N VAL A 351 1.72 -22.42 -12.49
CA VAL A 351 2.54 -21.25 -12.84
C VAL A 351 3.85 -21.24 -12.06
N GLN A 352 4.93 -20.91 -12.77
CA GLN A 352 6.26 -20.73 -12.21
C GLN A 352 6.89 -19.45 -12.76
N CYS A 353 7.77 -18.84 -11.98
CA CYS A 353 8.54 -17.67 -12.41
C CYS A 353 9.59 -18.03 -13.47
N HIS A 354 9.73 -17.16 -14.48
CA HIS A 354 10.67 -17.25 -15.57
C HIS A 354 11.31 -15.88 -15.85
N VAL A 355 12.47 -15.89 -16.50
CA VAL A 355 13.18 -14.69 -16.93
C VAL A 355 13.58 -14.81 -18.40
N MET A 356 13.37 -13.75 -19.18
CA MET A 356 13.98 -13.56 -20.50
C MET A 356 15.04 -12.46 -20.40
N VAL A 357 16.21 -12.67 -21.00
CA VAL A 357 17.29 -11.68 -21.04
C VAL A 357 17.45 -11.17 -22.47
N MET A 358 17.51 -9.85 -22.63
CA MET A 358 17.78 -9.24 -23.94
C MET A 358 19.24 -9.47 -24.33
N ALA A 359 19.46 -10.01 -25.52
CA ALA A 359 20.75 -10.24 -26.16
C ALA A 359 20.98 -9.39 -27.42
N GLY A 360 19.91 -8.85 -28.03
CA GLY A 360 19.98 -7.91 -29.15
C GLY A 360 19.99 -6.45 -28.73
N ASP A 361 19.71 -5.55 -29.67
CA ASP A 361 19.77 -4.09 -29.46
C ASP A 361 18.42 -3.40 -29.32
N ASP A 362 17.33 -4.04 -29.80
CA ASP A 362 15.98 -3.47 -29.81
C ASP A 362 15.03 -4.30 -28.93
N PRO A 363 14.51 -3.74 -27.82
CA PRO A 363 13.51 -4.41 -26.98
C PRO A 363 12.22 -4.79 -27.70
N LEU A 364 11.87 -4.12 -28.81
CA LEU A 364 10.64 -4.37 -29.58
C LEU A 364 10.76 -5.52 -30.58
N ASP A 365 11.97 -6.04 -30.80
CA ASP A 365 12.23 -7.18 -31.67
C ASP A 365 12.28 -8.47 -30.88
N ALA A 366 11.41 -9.43 -31.22
CA ALA A 366 11.39 -10.76 -30.61
C ALA A 366 12.74 -11.48 -30.75
N ALA A 367 13.49 -11.25 -31.84
CA ALA A 367 14.81 -11.86 -32.05
C ALA A 367 15.89 -11.32 -31.09
N SER A 368 15.65 -10.18 -30.44
CA SER A 368 16.55 -9.64 -29.42
C SER A 368 16.49 -10.38 -28.09
N TRP A 369 15.54 -11.27 -27.87
CA TRP A 369 15.32 -11.91 -26.58
C TRP A 369 15.76 -13.37 -26.54
N GLN A 370 16.44 -13.76 -25.46
CA GLN A 370 16.79 -15.15 -25.22
C GLN A 370 15.56 -16.00 -24.87
N THR A 371 15.69 -17.32 -25.03
CA THR A 371 14.68 -18.28 -24.56
C THR A 371 14.45 -18.12 -23.06
N PRO A 372 13.18 -18.08 -22.61
CA PRO A 372 12.84 -18.03 -21.19
C PRO A 372 13.57 -19.07 -20.35
N GLN A 373 14.07 -18.65 -19.21
CA GLN A 373 14.70 -19.51 -18.20
C GLN A 373 13.81 -19.55 -16.95
N ARG A 374 13.45 -20.75 -16.48
CA ARG A 374 12.76 -20.90 -15.20
C ARG A 374 13.65 -20.44 -14.05
N CYS A 375 13.08 -19.74 -13.08
CA CYS A 375 13.76 -19.36 -11.84
C CYS A 375 14.08 -20.60 -10.99
N ARG A 376 15.27 -20.63 -10.36
CA ARG A 376 15.79 -21.81 -9.67
C ARG A 376 16.43 -21.50 -8.32
N THR A 377 16.34 -22.45 -7.39
CA THR A 377 17.06 -22.42 -6.10
C THR A 377 18.58 -22.46 -6.32
N ILE A 378 19.37 -22.17 -5.29
CA ILE A 378 20.86 -22.21 -5.34
C ILE A 378 21.38 -23.52 -5.95
N GLU A 379 20.73 -24.64 -5.64
CA GLU A 379 21.10 -25.99 -6.09
C GLU A 379 20.61 -26.30 -7.52
N GLY A 380 19.90 -25.37 -8.16
CA GLY A 380 19.33 -25.51 -9.49
C GLY A 380 17.95 -26.18 -9.52
N GLY A 381 17.28 -26.31 -8.37
CA GLY A 381 15.93 -26.89 -8.23
C GLY A 381 14.79 -25.91 -8.53
N VAL A 382 13.54 -26.38 -8.44
CA VAL A 382 12.33 -25.55 -8.55
C VAL A 382 12.09 -24.80 -7.23
N LEU A 383 11.68 -23.53 -7.30
CA LEU A 383 11.46 -22.69 -6.11
C LEU A 383 10.38 -23.24 -5.18
N CYS A 384 9.24 -23.68 -5.75
CA CYS A 384 8.14 -24.29 -5.01
C CYS A 384 7.66 -25.57 -5.72
N PRO A 385 8.24 -26.74 -5.42
CA PRO A 385 7.91 -28.00 -6.09
C PRO A 385 6.43 -28.40 -5.95
N ASP A 386 5.85 -28.17 -4.77
CA ASP A 386 4.46 -28.54 -4.43
C ASP A 386 3.53 -27.31 -4.55
N GLY A 387 3.80 -26.39 -5.46
CA GLY A 387 3.07 -25.13 -5.52
C GLY A 387 3.36 -24.28 -6.73
N ILE A 388 3.03 -22.99 -6.60
CA ILE A 388 3.17 -21.98 -7.65
C ILE A 388 4.13 -20.89 -7.22
N THR A 389 4.77 -20.26 -8.22
CA THR A 389 5.52 -19.01 -8.07
C THR A 389 5.13 -18.02 -9.16
N LEU A 390 4.87 -16.78 -8.80
CA LEU A 390 4.45 -15.71 -9.71
C LEU A 390 4.94 -14.34 -9.24
N ASP A 391 4.73 -13.33 -10.09
CA ASP A 391 4.92 -11.91 -9.79
C ASP A 391 6.31 -11.58 -9.25
N MET A 392 7.34 -12.11 -9.91
CA MET A 392 8.71 -11.85 -9.51
C MET A 392 9.18 -10.47 -9.96
N THR A 393 9.40 -9.58 -9.01
CA THR A 393 10.04 -8.29 -9.25
C THR A 393 11.54 -8.33 -8.93
N CYS A 394 12.32 -7.42 -9.51
CA CYS A 394 13.76 -7.32 -9.27
C CYS A 394 14.17 -5.90 -8.92
N PHE A 395 15.12 -5.76 -7.99
CA PHE A 395 15.77 -4.48 -7.69
C PHE A 395 17.21 -4.69 -7.25
N THR A 396 18.03 -3.63 -7.29
CA THR A 396 19.44 -3.72 -6.91
C THR A 396 19.75 -2.80 -5.74
N VAL A 397 20.39 -3.36 -4.70
CA VAL A 397 20.95 -2.60 -3.57
C VAL A 397 22.47 -2.79 -3.56
N GLY A 398 23.20 -1.68 -3.68
CA GLY A 398 24.64 -1.72 -3.94
C GLY A 398 24.92 -2.36 -5.30
N GLN A 399 25.61 -3.49 -5.31
CA GLN A 399 25.89 -4.29 -6.51
C GLN A 399 25.14 -5.63 -6.52
N VAL A 400 24.26 -5.86 -5.55
CA VAL A 400 23.56 -7.13 -5.37
C VAL A 400 22.13 -6.99 -5.88
N PRO A 401 21.74 -7.73 -6.94
CA PRO A 401 20.36 -7.83 -7.34
C PRO A 401 19.60 -8.77 -6.40
N TYR A 402 18.41 -8.34 -6.01
CA TYR A 402 17.43 -9.09 -5.24
C TYR A 402 16.18 -9.30 -6.08
N VAL A 403 15.48 -10.39 -5.82
CA VAL A 403 14.15 -10.67 -6.34
C VAL A 403 13.18 -10.87 -5.19
N VAL A 404 11.96 -10.40 -5.37
CA VAL A 404 10.82 -10.71 -4.48
C VAL A 404 9.72 -11.32 -5.34
N TRP A 405 9.07 -12.37 -4.86
CA TRP A 405 8.01 -13.06 -5.59
C TRP A 405 6.92 -13.57 -4.66
N ALA A 406 5.75 -13.82 -5.23
CA ALA A 406 4.65 -14.52 -4.58
C ALA A 406 4.80 -16.03 -4.73
N GLN A 407 4.60 -16.77 -3.64
CA GLN A 407 4.69 -18.22 -3.62
C GLN A 407 3.58 -18.84 -2.77
N ARG A 408 2.94 -19.88 -3.34
CA ARG A 408 1.84 -20.58 -2.69
C ARG A 408 1.98 -22.09 -2.80
N VAL A 409 1.89 -22.78 -1.67
CA VAL A 409 1.81 -24.25 -1.62
C VAL A 409 0.42 -24.71 -2.09
N MET A 410 0.40 -25.64 -3.04
CA MET A 410 -0.79 -26.15 -3.71
C MET A 410 -0.87 -27.69 -3.61
N ARG A 411 -1.40 -28.21 -2.50
CA ARG A 411 -1.62 -29.66 -2.32
C ARG A 411 -2.96 -30.06 -2.93
N LEU A 412 -2.96 -30.21 -4.26
CA LEU A 412 -4.16 -30.42 -5.06
C LEU A 412 -4.89 -31.73 -4.72
N GLU A 413 -4.16 -32.81 -4.43
CA GLU A 413 -4.75 -34.12 -4.10
C GLU A 413 -5.50 -34.06 -2.76
N GLU A 414 -4.95 -33.34 -1.79
CA GLU A 414 -5.49 -33.14 -0.45
C GLU A 414 -6.51 -32.00 -0.35
N GLN A 415 -6.67 -31.20 -1.42
CA GLN A 415 -7.44 -29.94 -1.42
C GLN A 415 -7.00 -28.97 -0.31
N GLU A 416 -5.70 -28.96 -0.01
CA GLU A 416 -5.10 -28.12 1.02
C GLU A 416 -4.21 -27.04 0.38
N PHE A 417 -4.60 -25.79 0.54
CA PHE A 417 -3.91 -24.65 -0.06
C PHE A 417 -3.32 -23.74 1.02
N GLY A 418 -2.05 -23.37 0.85
CA GLY A 418 -1.42 -22.35 1.67
C GLY A 418 -1.87 -20.94 1.26
N ASN A 419 -1.29 -19.94 1.91
CA ASN A 419 -1.34 -18.54 1.44
C ASN A 419 -0.43 -18.36 0.22
N SER A 420 -0.67 -17.31 -0.56
CA SER A 420 0.41 -16.69 -1.35
C SER A 420 1.19 -15.76 -0.42
N ASP A 421 2.38 -16.17 -0.02
CA ASP A 421 3.29 -15.40 0.82
C ASP A 421 4.38 -14.73 -0.06
N LEU A 422 4.96 -13.62 0.40
CA LEU A 422 6.07 -12.97 -0.31
C LEU A 422 7.42 -13.48 0.18
N TYR A 423 8.28 -13.87 -0.77
CA TYR A 423 9.64 -14.33 -0.51
C TYR A 423 10.67 -13.45 -1.18
N ILE A 424 11.82 -13.23 -0.52
CA ILE A 424 12.97 -12.52 -1.06
C ILE A 424 14.20 -13.42 -1.16
N ALA A 425 15.03 -13.20 -2.18
CA ALA A 425 16.37 -13.77 -2.30
C ALA A 425 17.29 -12.87 -3.15
N SER A 426 18.60 -13.06 -3.00
CA SER A 426 19.59 -12.52 -3.94
C SER A 426 19.71 -13.41 -5.18
N VAL A 427 20.09 -12.85 -6.33
CA VAL A 427 20.28 -13.58 -7.60
C VAL A 427 21.65 -13.35 -8.22
N ASP A 428 22.07 -14.27 -9.08
CA ASP A 428 23.28 -14.12 -9.89
C ASP A 428 23.06 -13.00 -10.94
N PRO A 429 23.87 -11.92 -10.94
CA PRO A 429 23.73 -10.82 -11.90
C PRO A 429 23.97 -11.24 -13.36
N GLU A 430 24.70 -12.33 -13.60
CA GLU A 430 24.91 -12.89 -14.94
C GLU A 430 23.77 -13.85 -15.34
N LYS A 431 23.12 -14.48 -14.36
CA LYS A 431 22.02 -15.43 -14.54
C LYS A 431 20.85 -15.04 -13.62
N PRO A 432 20.06 -14.00 -13.97
CA PRO A 432 19.03 -13.44 -13.10
C PRO A 432 17.91 -14.43 -12.69
N TRP A 433 17.83 -15.61 -13.34
CA TRP A 433 16.94 -16.71 -12.97
C TRP A 433 17.52 -17.66 -11.90
N GLN A 434 18.74 -17.43 -11.42
CA GLN A 434 19.45 -18.32 -10.48
C GLN A 434 19.62 -17.62 -9.13
N LEU A 435 18.98 -18.16 -8.08
CA LEU A 435 19.15 -17.64 -6.72
C LEU A 435 20.58 -17.88 -6.22
N THR A 436 21.10 -16.93 -5.43
CA THR A 436 22.39 -16.98 -4.72
C THR A 436 22.24 -17.00 -3.19
N SER A 437 21.02 -16.86 -2.68
CA SER A 437 20.66 -17.09 -1.27
C SER A 437 19.41 -17.97 -1.17
N ALA A 438 19.18 -18.54 0.01
CA ALA A 438 17.92 -19.21 0.29
C ALA A 438 16.75 -18.19 0.22
N PRO A 439 15.56 -18.62 -0.24
CA PRO A 439 14.33 -17.85 -0.09
C PRO A 439 14.03 -17.52 1.38
N VAL A 440 13.65 -16.28 1.65
CA VAL A 440 13.22 -15.81 2.98
C VAL A 440 11.81 -15.25 2.86
N CYS A 441 10.86 -15.77 3.65
CA CYS A 441 9.50 -15.22 3.71
C CYS A 441 9.52 -13.92 4.51
N ILE A 442 9.04 -12.83 3.89
CA ILE A 442 9.06 -11.47 4.49
C ILE A 442 7.67 -10.89 4.71
N CYS A 443 6.64 -11.45 4.07
CA CYS A 443 5.26 -11.04 4.26
C CYS A 443 4.33 -12.24 4.06
N ARG A 444 3.25 -12.27 4.83
CA ARG A 444 2.19 -13.27 4.74
C ARG A 444 0.85 -12.57 4.92
N PRO A 445 -0.21 -12.99 4.20
CA PRO A 445 -1.54 -12.40 4.35
C PRO A 445 -2.03 -12.56 5.78
N SER A 446 -1.98 -11.50 6.56
CA SER A 446 -2.12 -11.57 8.02
C SER A 446 -3.35 -10.86 8.53
N TYR A 447 -3.99 -10.01 7.74
CA TYR A 447 -5.08 -9.15 8.19
C TYR A 447 -6.40 -9.48 7.52
N GLY A 448 -7.46 -8.75 7.84
CA GLY A 448 -8.73 -8.95 7.13
C GLY A 448 -8.63 -8.53 5.66
N TRP A 449 -7.87 -7.48 5.38
CA TRP A 449 -7.86 -6.80 4.08
C TRP A 449 -7.07 -7.51 2.99
N ASP A 450 -6.14 -8.41 3.32
CA ASP A 450 -5.34 -9.25 2.43
C ASP A 450 -5.85 -10.71 2.37
N ARG A 451 -7.00 -10.99 3.00
CA ARG A 451 -7.57 -12.34 3.14
C ARG A 451 -9.02 -12.44 2.68
N VAL A 452 -9.53 -11.47 1.92
CA VAL A 452 -10.92 -11.46 1.43
C VAL A 452 -11.04 -12.32 0.18
N ASP A 453 -11.98 -13.26 0.20
CA ASP A 453 -12.24 -14.33 -0.78
C ASP A 453 -11.06 -15.31 -1.02
N THR A 454 -9.81 -14.87 -0.89
CA THR A 454 -8.59 -15.68 -0.98
C THR A 454 -7.49 -15.07 -0.12
N THR A 455 -6.55 -15.89 0.34
CA THR A 455 -5.45 -15.47 1.21
C THR A 455 -4.18 -15.25 0.38
N VAL A 456 -4.02 -14.02 -0.12
CA VAL A 456 -3.03 -13.69 -1.14
C VAL A 456 -2.35 -12.38 -0.82
N ASP A 457 -1.02 -12.42 -0.81
CA ASP A 457 -0.13 -11.29 -1.07
C ASP A 457 0.62 -11.62 -2.37
N GLU A 458 0.54 -10.72 -3.34
CA GLU A 458 1.15 -10.88 -4.68
C GLU A 458 1.55 -9.53 -5.29
N GLY A 459 1.98 -9.51 -6.55
CA GLY A 459 2.40 -8.28 -7.24
C GLY A 459 3.37 -7.39 -6.46
N PRO A 460 4.45 -7.92 -5.83
CA PRO A 460 5.41 -7.10 -5.11
C PRO A 460 6.13 -6.16 -6.07
N PHE A 461 6.32 -4.88 -5.71
CA PHE A 461 7.16 -3.96 -6.49
C PHE A 461 7.93 -3.02 -5.58
N ALA A 462 9.25 -2.95 -5.80
CA ALA A 462 10.16 -2.18 -4.95
C ALA A 462 10.40 -0.77 -5.50
N VAL A 463 10.35 0.24 -4.63
CA VAL A 463 10.69 1.62 -4.95
C VAL A 463 11.58 2.23 -3.88
N ARG A 464 12.62 2.92 -4.32
CA ARG A 464 13.55 3.64 -3.43
C ARG A 464 13.10 5.07 -3.25
N ARG A 465 13.14 5.55 -2.01
CA ARG A 465 12.90 6.95 -1.67
C ARG A 465 13.93 7.40 -0.64
N GLY A 466 14.78 8.34 -1.05
CA GLY A 466 15.98 8.65 -0.29
C GLY A 466 16.84 7.39 -0.19
N ASP A 467 17.21 7.04 1.04
CA ASP A 467 18.02 5.86 1.31
C ASP A 467 17.17 4.60 1.63
N ASP A 468 15.89 4.79 1.97
CA ASP A 468 14.96 3.73 2.38
C ASP A 468 14.38 2.98 1.15
N LEU A 469 13.93 1.75 1.39
CA LEU A 469 13.29 0.89 0.41
C LEU A 469 11.84 0.60 0.82
N PHE A 470 10.90 0.86 -0.09
CA PHE A 470 9.50 0.52 0.06
C PHE A 470 9.15 -0.62 -0.91
N LEU A 471 8.34 -1.56 -0.47
CA LEU A 471 7.82 -2.64 -1.31
C LEU A 471 6.30 -2.60 -1.22
N THR A 472 5.63 -2.24 -2.31
CA THR A 472 4.17 -2.40 -2.42
C THR A 472 3.84 -3.82 -2.80
N PHE A 473 2.69 -4.33 -2.39
CA PHE A 473 2.17 -5.62 -2.82
C PHE A 473 0.65 -5.55 -2.85
N ALA A 474 0.01 -6.45 -3.58
CA ALA A 474 -1.44 -6.52 -3.66
C ALA A 474 -2.00 -7.65 -2.80
N GLY A 475 -3.14 -7.38 -2.15
CA GLY A 475 -3.80 -8.29 -1.22
C GLY A 475 -5.20 -8.72 -1.66
N SER A 476 -5.68 -9.85 -1.14
CA SER A 476 -7.01 -10.43 -1.40
C SER A 476 -7.24 -10.88 -2.85
N SER A 477 -8.48 -11.25 -3.21
CA SER A 477 -8.82 -11.65 -4.58
C SER A 477 -8.74 -10.48 -5.56
N VAL A 478 -8.45 -10.77 -6.84
CA VAL A 478 -8.47 -9.78 -7.96
C VAL A 478 -9.88 -9.31 -8.34
N SER A 479 -10.81 -9.31 -7.36
CA SER A 479 -12.16 -8.75 -7.42
C SER A 479 -12.14 -7.24 -7.17
N VAL A 480 -13.30 -6.62 -6.92
CA VAL A 480 -13.39 -5.23 -6.44
C VAL A 480 -12.79 -5.00 -5.04
N LEU A 481 -12.38 -6.06 -4.34
CA LEU A 481 -11.78 -6.02 -3.00
C LEU A 481 -10.24 -6.09 -3.03
N TYR A 482 -9.66 -6.20 -4.22
CA TYR A 482 -8.21 -6.12 -4.41
C TYR A 482 -7.68 -4.76 -3.94
N CYS A 483 -6.53 -4.76 -3.28
CA CYS A 483 -5.97 -3.56 -2.66
C CYS A 483 -4.44 -3.64 -2.56
N VAL A 484 -3.79 -2.55 -2.17
CA VAL A 484 -2.32 -2.48 -2.06
C VAL A 484 -1.88 -2.30 -0.61
N GLY A 485 -1.00 -3.20 -0.15
CA GLY A 485 -0.23 -3.12 1.09
C GLY A 485 1.16 -2.51 0.90
N LEU A 486 1.88 -2.35 2.00
CA LEU A 486 3.20 -1.71 2.03
C LEU A 486 4.12 -2.37 3.05
N LEU A 487 5.31 -2.77 2.61
CA LEU A 487 6.46 -3.03 3.46
C LEU A 487 7.48 -1.90 3.35
N HIS A 488 8.21 -1.66 4.44
CA HIS A 488 9.28 -0.69 4.53
C HIS A 488 10.52 -1.32 5.14
N ALA A 489 11.64 -1.21 4.42
CA ALA A 489 12.96 -1.55 4.94
C ALA A 489 13.83 -0.30 5.02
N LYS A 490 14.43 -0.08 6.20
CA LYS A 490 15.38 1.00 6.42
C LYS A 490 16.70 0.77 5.70
N THR A 491 17.36 1.87 5.35
CA THR A 491 18.72 1.84 4.78
C THR A 491 19.68 1.00 5.60
N GLY A 492 20.43 0.12 4.93
CA GLY A 492 21.46 -0.68 5.58
C GLY A 492 20.93 -1.88 6.36
N SER A 493 19.61 -2.07 6.42
CA SER A 493 19.01 -3.29 6.95
C SER A 493 19.41 -4.52 6.12
N ASN A 494 19.46 -5.67 6.78
CA ASN A 494 19.67 -6.94 6.09
C ASN A 494 18.35 -7.36 5.43
N LEU A 495 18.22 -7.16 4.12
CA LEU A 495 16.98 -7.47 3.40
C LEU A 495 16.59 -8.96 3.44
N LEU A 496 17.53 -9.86 3.77
CA LEU A 496 17.29 -11.30 3.95
C LEU A 496 16.95 -11.66 5.42
N ASP A 497 16.67 -10.67 6.26
CA ASP A 497 16.12 -10.85 7.60
C ASP A 497 14.65 -10.37 7.60
N PRO A 498 13.67 -11.23 7.90
CA PRO A 498 12.26 -10.84 7.95
C PRO A 498 11.99 -9.65 8.87
N GLU A 499 12.70 -9.54 10.00
CA GLU A 499 12.52 -8.47 10.98
C GLU A 499 13.00 -7.10 10.46
N SER A 500 13.68 -7.06 9.31
CA SER A 500 14.06 -5.81 8.64
C SER A 500 12.91 -5.15 7.86
N TRP A 501 11.80 -5.85 7.68
CA TRP A 501 10.64 -5.38 6.92
C TRP A 501 9.50 -5.01 7.87
N GLU A 502 9.21 -3.72 7.95
CA GLU A 502 8.05 -3.21 8.68
C GLU A 502 6.83 -3.22 7.75
N GLU A 503 5.79 -3.97 8.12
CA GLU A 503 4.54 -4.04 7.39
C GLU A 503 3.53 -3.01 7.92
N LEU A 504 2.96 -2.21 7.02
CA LEU A 504 1.82 -1.36 7.35
C LEU A 504 0.55 -2.22 7.44
N GLY A 505 -0.01 -2.37 8.65
CA GLY A 505 -1.13 -3.28 8.91
C GLY A 505 -2.50 -2.90 8.32
N TYR A 506 -2.55 -1.99 7.35
CA TYR A 506 -3.75 -1.57 6.62
C TYR A 506 -3.39 -1.17 5.17
N PRO A 507 -4.32 -1.28 4.20
CA PRO A 507 -4.01 -1.01 2.81
C PRO A 507 -3.87 0.50 2.53
N ILE A 508 -2.92 0.85 1.66
CA ILE A 508 -2.64 2.23 1.22
C ILE A 508 -3.44 2.63 -0.03
N LEU A 509 -4.13 1.67 -0.65
CA LEU A 509 -4.96 1.89 -1.82
C LEU A 509 -6.06 0.83 -1.90
N THR A 510 -7.30 1.28 -2.04
CA THR A 510 -8.51 0.45 -2.13
C THR A 510 -9.53 1.06 -3.09
N SER A 511 -10.66 0.39 -3.33
CA SER A 511 -11.79 0.92 -4.11
C SER A 511 -12.36 2.24 -3.59
N GLU A 512 -12.23 2.51 -2.29
CA GLU A 512 -12.69 3.74 -1.63
C GLU A 512 -11.74 4.92 -1.87
N SER A 513 -10.53 4.66 -2.36
CA SER A 513 -9.48 5.68 -2.47
C SER A 513 -9.73 6.66 -3.62
N VAL A 514 -10.22 6.17 -4.76
CA VAL A 514 -10.52 6.99 -5.93
C VAL A 514 -11.86 6.54 -6.54
N PRO A 515 -12.89 7.39 -6.57
CA PRO A 515 -14.20 7.03 -7.13
C PRO A 515 -14.11 6.48 -8.56
N GLY A 516 -14.80 5.37 -8.81
CA GLY A 516 -14.88 4.74 -10.14
C GLY A 516 -13.69 3.85 -10.50
N GLN A 517 -12.79 3.55 -9.57
CA GLN A 517 -11.66 2.65 -9.77
C GLN A 517 -11.71 1.54 -8.72
N LEU A 518 -12.17 0.36 -9.11
CA LEU A 518 -12.48 -0.74 -8.20
C LEU A 518 -11.37 -1.79 -8.20
N GLY A 519 -11.03 -2.33 -7.05
CA GLY A 519 -10.00 -3.37 -6.90
C GLY A 519 -8.62 -2.95 -7.42
N PRO A 520 -8.08 -1.77 -7.06
CA PRO A 520 -6.80 -1.34 -7.60
C PRO A 520 -5.63 -2.14 -7.01
N GLY A 521 -4.72 -2.63 -7.86
CA GLY A 521 -3.56 -3.38 -7.37
C GLY A 521 -2.52 -3.72 -8.44
N HIS A 522 -1.64 -4.66 -8.07
CA HIS A 522 -0.46 -5.09 -8.82
C HIS A 522 0.26 -3.91 -9.48
N ASN A 523 0.74 -2.99 -8.64
CA ASN A 523 1.28 -1.72 -9.11
C ASN A 523 2.79 -1.80 -9.36
N SER A 524 3.26 -0.93 -10.25
CA SER A 524 4.68 -0.63 -10.46
C SER A 524 4.94 0.87 -10.33
N PHE A 525 6.21 1.24 -10.25
CA PHE A 525 6.64 2.64 -10.19
C PHE A 525 7.50 3.02 -11.39
N ALA A 526 7.32 4.23 -11.88
CA ALA A 526 8.14 4.82 -12.91
C ALA A 526 8.34 6.32 -12.68
N LYS A 527 9.11 6.97 -13.56
CA LYS A 527 9.26 8.42 -13.59
C LYS A 527 8.83 8.98 -14.93
N ASP A 528 8.05 10.05 -14.93
CA ASP A 528 7.70 10.79 -16.14
C ASP A 528 8.92 11.51 -16.75
N GLU A 529 8.69 12.19 -17.88
CA GLU A 529 9.72 12.90 -18.64
C GLU A 529 10.33 14.06 -17.86
N PHE A 530 9.61 14.55 -16.85
CA PHE A 530 9.98 15.63 -15.96
C PHE A 530 10.63 15.13 -14.66
N GLY A 531 10.69 13.80 -14.46
CA GLY A 531 11.31 13.15 -13.30
C GLY A 531 10.36 12.93 -12.11
N ASN A 532 9.06 13.20 -12.28
CA ASN A 532 8.05 13.00 -11.24
C ASN A 532 7.76 11.51 -11.07
N ASP A 533 7.62 11.06 -9.81
CA ASP A 533 7.24 9.68 -9.50
C ASP A 533 5.79 9.42 -9.93
N ILE A 534 5.57 8.30 -10.61
CA ILE A 534 4.25 7.82 -11.01
C ILE A 534 4.05 6.37 -10.58
N VAL A 535 2.79 6.01 -10.35
CA VAL A 535 2.35 4.64 -10.12
C VAL A 535 1.56 4.18 -11.34
N ALA A 536 1.96 3.04 -11.90
CA ALA A 536 1.12 2.27 -12.82
C ALA A 536 0.44 1.16 -12.03
N TYR A 537 -0.84 0.93 -12.25
CA TYR A 537 -1.65 -0.05 -11.51
C TYR A 537 -2.78 -0.49 -12.42
N HIS A 538 -3.41 -1.63 -12.12
CA HIS A 538 -4.67 -1.96 -12.76
C HIS A 538 -5.85 -1.74 -11.80
N ALA A 539 -7.03 -1.48 -12.35
CA ALA A 539 -8.29 -1.45 -11.63
C ALA A 539 -9.45 -1.78 -12.59
N LYS A 540 -10.64 -2.03 -12.04
CA LYS A 540 -11.87 -2.27 -12.78
C LYS A 540 -12.71 -1.00 -12.86
N LEU A 541 -13.48 -0.87 -13.94
CA LEU A 541 -14.58 0.10 -14.02
C LEU A 541 -15.84 -0.46 -13.34
N PRO A 542 -16.69 0.38 -12.73
CA PRO A 542 -18.00 -0.03 -12.25
C PRO A 542 -18.84 -0.59 -13.40
N ALA A 543 -19.48 -1.74 -13.19
CA ALA A 543 -20.45 -2.26 -14.14
C ALA A 543 -21.72 -1.38 -14.14
N ALA A 544 -22.36 -1.22 -15.30
CA ALA A 544 -23.52 -0.35 -15.46
C ALA A 544 -24.75 -0.78 -14.63
N ASP A 545 -24.86 -2.07 -14.35
CA ASP A 545 -25.89 -2.72 -13.52
C ASP A 545 -25.39 -3.00 -12.08
N GLY A 546 -24.15 -2.60 -11.76
CA GLY A 546 -23.57 -2.66 -10.42
C GLY A 546 -23.03 -4.03 -9.98
N HIS A 547 -22.97 -5.04 -10.86
CA HIS A 547 -22.32 -6.32 -10.52
C HIS A 547 -20.79 -6.23 -10.58
N ASP A 548 -20.10 -7.09 -9.82
CA ASP A 548 -18.65 -7.26 -9.94
C ASP A 548 -18.33 -7.98 -11.26
N PRO A 549 -17.51 -7.41 -12.17
CA PRO A 549 -17.14 -8.05 -13.41
C PRO A 549 -16.30 -9.34 -13.24
N GLY A 550 -16.03 -9.77 -12.01
CA GLY A 550 -15.38 -11.04 -11.70
C GLY A 550 -13.86 -10.92 -11.74
N MET A 551 -13.15 -11.85 -12.37
CA MET A 551 -11.68 -11.89 -12.36
C MET A 551 -11.02 -11.22 -13.58
N THR A 552 -11.80 -10.65 -14.51
CA THR A 552 -11.31 -10.02 -15.74
C THR A 552 -11.66 -8.53 -15.77
N ASN A 553 -11.53 -7.89 -16.94
CA ASN A 553 -11.88 -6.48 -17.18
C ASN A 553 -11.06 -5.52 -16.31
N ARG A 554 -9.76 -5.82 -16.17
CA ARG A 554 -8.80 -4.96 -15.49
C ARG A 554 -8.14 -4.05 -16.52
N HIS A 555 -8.09 -2.76 -16.21
CA HIS A 555 -7.52 -1.74 -17.06
C HIS A 555 -6.36 -1.05 -16.36
N THR A 556 -5.34 -0.69 -17.10
CA THR A 556 -4.20 0.05 -16.59
C THR A 556 -4.59 1.51 -16.34
N GLY A 557 -4.18 2.03 -15.18
CA GLY A 557 -4.19 3.45 -14.84
C GLY A 557 -2.78 3.94 -14.52
N LEU A 558 -2.59 5.26 -14.65
CA LEU A 558 -1.37 5.97 -14.27
C LEU A 558 -1.72 7.17 -13.38
N ARG A 559 -0.97 7.38 -12.29
CA ARG A 559 -1.19 8.51 -11.36
C ARG A 559 0.12 9.02 -10.81
N PRO A 560 0.21 10.29 -10.39
CA PRO A 560 1.34 10.76 -9.62
C PRO A 560 1.43 10.03 -8.27
N VAL A 561 2.65 9.77 -7.83
CA VAL A 561 2.92 9.38 -6.44
C VAL A 561 3.20 10.65 -5.65
N HIS A 562 2.55 10.75 -4.51
CA HIS A 562 2.87 11.78 -3.53
C HIS A 562 3.56 11.14 -2.33
N TRP A 563 4.66 11.74 -1.87
CA TRP A 563 5.33 11.27 -0.66
C TRP A 563 4.93 12.20 0.47
N ASP A 564 4.26 11.64 1.47
CA ASP A 564 3.69 12.44 2.56
C ASP A 564 4.75 12.99 3.51
N ALA A 565 4.31 13.76 4.50
CA ALA A 565 5.21 14.40 5.47
C ALA A 565 6.00 13.39 6.32
N GLU A 566 5.58 12.13 6.37
CA GLU A 566 6.23 11.03 7.09
C GLU A 566 7.12 10.19 6.16
N GLY A 567 7.14 10.51 4.87
CA GLY A 567 7.92 9.82 3.85
C GLY A 567 7.24 8.58 3.29
N LEU A 568 5.95 8.34 3.57
CA LEU A 568 5.19 7.22 3.02
C LEU A 568 4.61 7.56 1.64
N PRO A 569 4.50 6.56 0.73
CA PRO A 569 3.88 6.77 -0.58
C PRO A 569 2.35 6.85 -0.47
N ARG A 570 1.78 7.88 -1.09
CA ARG A 570 0.35 8.05 -1.36
C ARG A 570 0.10 7.74 -2.81
N LEU A 571 -0.54 6.59 -3.05
CA LEU A 571 -0.87 6.12 -4.38
C LEU A 571 -2.22 6.66 -4.87
N ASP A 572 -3.03 7.23 -3.98
CA ASP A 572 -4.38 7.72 -4.28
C ASP A 572 -4.43 9.18 -4.79
N MET A 573 -3.27 9.76 -5.12
CA MET A 573 -3.16 11.16 -5.51
C MET A 573 -3.83 11.43 -6.86
N THR A 574 -4.95 12.17 -6.84
CA THR A 574 -5.62 12.61 -8.07
C THR A 574 -4.99 13.90 -8.62
N PRO A 575 -5.09 14.17 -9.94
CA PRO A 575 -4.54 15.38 -10.55
C PRO A 575 -5.00 16.69 -9.89
N GLU A 576 -6.26 16.76 -9.45
CA GLU A 576 -6.86 17.93 -8.81
C GLU A 576 -6.35 18.12 -7.38
N ARG A 577 -6.00 17.04 -6.69
CA ARG A 577 -5.41 17.07 -5.36
C ARG A 577 -3.93 17.43 -5.40
N GLU A 578 -3.20 16.94 -6.40
CA GLU A 578 -1.76 17.23 -6.54
C GLU A 578 -1.50 18.71 -6.86
N LEU A 579 -2.40 19.34 -7.63
CA LEU A 579 -2.35 20.76 -7.95
C LEU A 579 -3.79 21.28 -8.09
N SER A 580 -4.16 22.21 -7.20
CA SER A 580 -5.50 22.78 -7.19
C SER A 580 -5.86 23.41 -8.55
N PRO A 581 -7.06 23.16 -9.09
CA PRO A 581 -7.50 23.78 -10.35
C PRO A 581 -7.39 25.31 -10.30
N GLY A 582 -6.70 25.88 -11.30
CA GLY A 582 -6.48 27.33 -11.39
C GLY A 582 -5.39 27.89 -10.48
N PHE A 583 -4.64 27.05 -9.75
CA PHE A 583 -3.46 27.50 -9.01
C PHE A 583 -2.39 28.06 -9.97
N GLN A 584 -1.89 29.26 -9.65
CA GLN A 584 -0.86 29.93 -10.44
C GLN A 584 0.43 30.08 -9.63
N ILE A 585 1.56 29.84 -10.29
CA ILE A 585 2.88 30.04 -9.69
C ILE A 585 3.37 31.42 -10.09
N GLN A 586 3.97 32.15 -9.16
CA GLN A 586 4.56 33.45 -9.42
C GLN A 586 5.95 33.56 -8.76
N ALA A 587 6.91 34.11 -9.51
CA ALA A 587 8.18 34.56 -8.99
C ALA A 587 8.19 36.07 -8.87
N VAL A 588 8.66 36.57 -7.72
CA VAL A 588 8.95 37.98 -7.50
C VAL A 588 10.41 38.23 -7.87
N VAL A 589 10.62 39.11 -8.85
CA VAL A 589 11.94 39.48 -9.35
C VAL A 589 12.23 40.91 -8.93
N GLU A 590 13.25 41.10 -8.10
CA GLU A 590 13.72 42.41 -7.65
C GLU A 590 15.03 42.77 -8.38
N ILE A 591 14.97 43.83 -9.18
CA ILE A 591 16.15 44.42 -9.82
C ILE A 591 16.47 45.72 -9.08
N THR A 592 17.61 45.75 -8.39
CA THR A 592 18.01 46.88 -7.55
C THR A 592 19.49 47.18 -7.72
N GLU A 593 19.86 48.46 -7.66
CA GLU A 593 21.27 48.86 -7.67
C GLU A 593 21.98 48.26 -6.44
N ALA A 594 23.20 47.76 -6.63
CA ALA A 594 24.03 47.32 -5.50
C ALA A 594 24.21 48.49 -4.52
N PRO A 595 24.17 48.25 -3.19
CA PRO A 595 24.44 49.31 -2.23
C PRO A 595 25.82 49.91 -2.51
N LYS A 596 25.89 51.23 -2.66
CA LYS A 596 27.17 51.95 -2.77
C LYS A 596 27.92 51.79 -1.45
N GLU A 597 29.10 51.18 -1.51
CA GLU A 597 30.06 51.09 -0.39
C GLU A 597 30.53 52.45 0.12
#